data_AF-A0A7R8ZFF8-F1
#
_entry.id   AF-A0A7R8ZFF8-F1
#
_cell.length_a   1.000
_cell.length_b   1.000
_cell.length_c   1.000
_cell.angle_alpha   90.00
_cell.angle_beta   90.00
_cell.angle_gamma   90.00
#
_symmetry.space_group_name_H-M   'P 1'
#
loop_
_entity.id
_entity.type
_entity.pdbx_description
1 polymer ?
#
loop_
_entity_poly.entity_id
_entity_poly.type
_entity_poly.pdbx_seq_one_letter_code
_entity_poly.pdbx_strand_id
1 'polypeptide(L)'
;QSPPLAMAIALAQRRASQTNRNRVDFPVVEVAAAIGWDSGLVKSHLKNLEWQKVEDKWRRTGITVEFSDLGFRVLAPGKLSPRQLDEALDSVYSRVENQEKSSLLQLDAVFCALMRVSYPCCKDCSEGVDMSRSEDLKQTIREYFQQEQITWELPTEVRQAK
;
A
#
# COMPACT_ATOMS: atom_id res chain seq x y z
N GLN A 1 29.11 8.50 -23.14
CA GLN A 1 29.31 8.66 -21.68
C GLN A 1 27.92 8.85 -21.06
N SER A 2 27.58 8.17 -19.96
CA SER A 2 26.22 8.16 -19.40
C SER A 2 26.05 9.14 -18.22
N PRO A 3 25.23 10.20 -18.37
CA PRO A 3 25.01 11.17 -17.29
C PRO A 3 24.48 10.55 -15.98
N PRO A 4 23.55 9.57 -16.00
CA PRO A 4 23.11 8.85 -14.80
C PRO A 4 24.24 8.20 -14.01
N LEU A 5 25.18 7.54 -14.70
CA LEU A 5 26.27 6.82 -14.05
C LEU A 5 27.31 7.79 -13.47
N ALA A 6 27.63 8.86 -14.20
CA ALA A 6 28.54 9.90 -13.72
C ALA A 6 27.99 10.56 -12.44
N MET A 7 26.69 10.86 -12.41
CA MET A 7 26.04 11.44 -11.23
C MET A 7 26.00 10.45 -10.06
N ALA A 8 25.71 9.18 -10.32
CA ALA A 8 25.73 8.13 -9.31
C ALA A 8 27.11 8.04 -8.62
N ILE A 9 28.20 8.05 -9.40
CA ILE A 9 29.57 8.02 -8.87
C ILE A 9 29.87 9.28 -8.05
N ALA A 10 29.47 10.46 -8.53
CA ALA A 10 29.66 11.72 -7.81
C ALA A 10 28.92 11.73 -6.46
N LEU A 11 27.69 11.22 -6.40
CA LEU A 11 26.91 11.11 -5.17
C LEU A 11 27.50 10.05 -4.21
N ALA A 12 28.02 8.94 -4.73
CA ALA A 12 28.66 7.88 -3.95
C ALA A 12 29.95 8.38 -3.25
N GLN A 13 30.76 9.17 -3.95
CA GLN A 13 31.97 9.79 -3.39
C GLN A 13 31.64 10.71 -2.21
N ARG A 14 30.53 11.46 -2.30
CA ARG A 14 30.09 12.37 -1.23
C ARG A 14 29.58 11.62 0.01
N ARG A 15 29.10 10.39 -0.14
CA ARG A 15 28.52 9.58 0.94
C ARG A 15 29.49 8.62 1.63
N ALA A 16 30.79 8.67 1.27
CA ALA A 16 31.81 7.74 1.79
C ALA A 16 31.42 6.26 1.64
N SER A 17 30.57 5.92 0.66
CA SER A 17 30.15 4.54 0.42
C SER A 17 31.27 3.78 -0.28
N GLN A 18 31.68 2.65 0.28
CA GLN A 18 32.66 1.75 -0.33
C GLN A 18 32.16 1.26 -1.69
N THR A 19 32.67 1.85 -2.77
CA THR A 19 32.46 1.32 -4.11
C THR A 19 33.43 0.15 -4.30
N ASN A 20 32.91 -1.07 -4.35
CA ASN A 20 33.70 -2.21 -4.82
C ASN A 20 34.15 -1.93 -6.26
N ARG A 21 35.40 -2.26 -6.62
CA ARG A 21 35.95 -1.95 -7.95
C ARG A 21 35.09 -2.43 -9.13
N ASN A 22 34.25 -3.45 -8.92
CA ASN A 22 33.49 -4.12 -9.96
C ASN A 22 31.95 -3.96 -9.83
N ARG A 23 31.43 -3.31 -8.79
CA ARG A 23 29.97 -3.12 -8.60
C ARG A 23 29.65 -1.76 -7.99
N VAL A 24 28.64 -1.09 -8.55
CA VAL A 24 28.18 0.23 -8.10
C VAL A 24 26.69 0.16 -7.81
N ASP A 25 26.32 0.29 -6.54
CA ASP A 25 24.93 0.27 -6.07
C ASP A 25 24.52 1.71 -5.71
N PHE A 26 23.40 2.20 -6.27
CA PHE A 26 22.93 3.55 -6.02
C PHE A 26 21.41 3.70 -6.16
N PRO A 27 20.79 4.61 -5.39
CA PRO A 27 19.35 4.88 -5.49
C PRO A 27 19.03 5.62 -6.80
N VAL A 28 18.37 4.92 -7.72
CA VAL A 28 18.02 5.47 -9.05
C VAL A 28 17.11 6.70 -8.96
N VAL A 29 16.23 6.78 -7.96
CA VAL A 29 15.28 7.89 -7.78
C VAL A 29 16.01 9.19 -7.44
N GLU A 30 17.04 9.11 -6.60
CA GLU A 30 17.83 10.29 -6.23
C GLU A 30 18.70 10.78 -7.38
N VAL A 31 19.31 9.85 -8.13
CA VAL A 31 20.05 10.18 -9.36
C VAL A 31 19.12 10.84 -10.38
N ALA A 32 17.92 10.30 -10.56
CA ALA A 32 16.91 10.89 -11.44
C ALA A 32 16.51 12.30 -10.98
N ALA A 33 16.24 12.51 -9.70
CA ALA A 33 15.90 13.82 -9.15
C ALA A 33 17.04 14.83 -9.30
N ALA A 34 18.29 14.41 -9.10
CA ALA A 34 19.44 15.29 -9.16
C ALA A 34 19.82 15.69 -10.60
N ILE A 35 19.53 14.84 -11.59
CA ILE A 35 19.69 15.15 -13.03
C ILE A 35 18.45 15.87 -13.58
N GLY A 36 17.32 15.82 -12.87
CA GLY A 36 16.02 16.33 -13.35
C GLY A 36 15.37 15.43 -14.39
N TRP A 37 15.67 14.12 -14.38
CA TRP A 37 15.09 13.14 -15.29
C TRP A 37 14.00 12.31 -14.64
N ASP A 38 13.12 11.74 -15.47
CA ASP A 38 12.18 10.73 -15.02
C ASP A 38 12.93 9.43 -14.67
N SER A 39 12.58 8.81 -13.53
CA SER A 39 13.21 7.55 -13.09
C SER A 39 13.09 6.42 -14.13
N GLY A 40 12.04 6.38 -14.94
CA GLY A 40 11.88 5.42 -16.04
C GLY A 40 12.86 5.65 -17.18
N LEU A 41 13.10 6.92 -17.55
CA LEU A 41 14.12 7.28 -18.54
C LEU A 41 15.52 6.92 -18.05
N VAL A 42 15.82 7.18 -16.77
CA VAL A 42 17.09 6.79 -16.16
C VAL A 42 17.27 5.27 -16.19
N LYS A 43 16.25 4.49 -15.79
CA LYS A 43 16.30 3.03 -15.84
C LYS A 43 16.53 2.49 -17.25
N SER A 44 15.80 3.01 -18.24
CA SER A 44 15.97 2.62 -19.65
C SER A 44 17.38 2.96 -20.15
N HIS A 45 17.87 4.17 -19.84
CA HIS A 45 19.22 4.59 -20.20
C HIS A 45 20.30 3.69 -19.57
N LEU A 46 20.14 3.33 -18.29
CA LEU A 46 21.06 2.41 -17.61
C LEU A 46 21.02 1.02 -18.25
N LYS A 47 19.84 0.48 -18.55
CA LYS A 47 19.72 -0.82 -19.22
C LYS A 47 20.34 -0.85 -20.61
N ASN A 48 20.30 0.26 -21.32
CA ASN A 48 20.95 0.38 -22.63
C ASN A 48 22.49 0.32 -22.54
N LEU A 49 23.10 0.53 -21.36
CA LEU A 49 24.55 0.36 -21.18
C LEU A 49 25.01 -1.09 -21.31
N GLU A 50 24.10 -2.05 -21.17
CA GLU A 50 24.38 -3.47 -21.45
C GLU A 50 24.64 -3.72 -22.95
N TRP A 51 24.42 -2.73 -23.82
CA TRP A 51 24.50 -2.86 -25.27
C TRP A 51 25.38 -1.76 -25.88
N GLN A 52 26.18 -2.12 -26.88
CA GLN A 52 27.00 -1.20 -27.67
C GLN A 52 26.91 -1.55 -29.15
N LYS A 53 26.94 -0.53 -30.00
CA LYS A 53 26.99 -0.69 -31.45
C LYS A 53 28.45 -0.75 -31.90
N VAL A 54 28.87 -1.89 -32.45
CA VAL A 54 30.21 -2.11 -33.01
C VAL A 54 30.02 -2.62 -34.44
N GLU A 55 30.59 -1.94 -35.43
CA GLU A 55 30.49 -2.32 -36.85
C GLU A 55 29.02 -2.51 -37.31
N ASP A 56 28.17 -1.56 -36.93
CA ASP A 56 26.73 -1.55 -37.22
C ASP A 56 25.89 -2.68 -36.59
N LYS A 57 26.52 -3.57 -35.79
CA LYS A 57 25.86 -4.65 -35.06
C LYS A 57 25.78 -4.35 -33.55
N TRP A 58 24.66 -4.71 -32.94
CA TRP A 58 24.50 -4.63 -31.48
C TRP A 58 25.24 -5.79 -30.81
N ARG A 59 26.15 -5.46 -29.88
CA ARG A 59 26.87 -6.42 -29.04
C ARG A 59 26.63 -6.10 -27.57
N ARG A 60 26.51 -7.13 -26.73
CA ARG A 60 26.47 -6.92 -25.27
C ARG A 60 27.80 -6.40 -24.76
N THR A 61 27.75 -5.44 -23.85
CA THR A 61 28.92 -4.97 -23.11
C THR A 61 29.23 -5.92 -21.95
N GLY A 62 30.36 -5.70 -21.27
CA GLY A 62 30.69 -6.41 -20.01
C GLY A 62 29.96 -5.85 -18.78
N ILE A 63 29.02 -4.92 -18.96
CA ILE A 63 28.27 -4.27 -17.88
C ILE A 63 26.94 -4.98 -17.74
N THR A 64 26.59 -5.38 -16.51
CA THR A 64 25.27 -5.90 -16.16
C THR A 64 24.57 -4.90 -15.26
N VAL A 65 23.30 -4.59 -15.54
CA VAL A 65 22.50 -3.67 -14.73
C VAL A 65 21.41 -4.47 -14.05
N GLU A 66 21.26 -4.34 -12.74
CA GLU A 66 20.20 -5.00 -11.99
C GLU A 66 19.37 -3.94 -11.25
N PHE A 67 18.06 -4.16 -11.18
CA PHE A 67 17.16 -3.32 -10.40
C PHE A 67 16.64 -4.15 -9.23
N SER A 68 16.94 -3.70 -8.02
CA SER A 68 16.39 -4.21 -6.77
C SER A 68 15.39 -3.21 -6.19
N ASP A 69 14.82 -3.56 -5.03
CA ASP A 69 14.04 -2.66 -4.18
C ASP A 69 12.79 -2.11 -4.87
N LEU A 70 11.79 -3.00 -5.03
CA LEU A 70 10.46 -2.60 -5.48
C LEU A 70 9.86 -1.62 -4.47
N GLY A 71 9.40 -0.47 -4.96
CA GLY A 71 8.80 0.56 -4.12
C GLY A 71 7.79 1.40 -4.88
N PHE A 72 7.00 2.17 -4.13
CA PHE A 72 6.05 3.11 -4.70
C PHE A 72 6.75 4.39 -5.13
N ARG A 73 6.50 4.79 -6.37
CA ARG A 73 6.93 6.10 -6.87
C ARG A 73 5.87 7.13 -6.51
N VAL A 74 6.16 7.98 -5.54
CA VAL A 74 5.27 9.04 -5.08
C VAL A 74 5.92 10.40 -5.37
N LEU A 75 5.16 11.31 -5.99
CA LEU A 75 5.54 12.71 -6.10
C LEU A 75 4.90 13.47 -4.94
N ALA A 76 5.70 13.79 -3.94
CA ALA A 76 5.24 14.58 -2.80
C ALA A 76 5.82 16.01 -2.87
N PRO A 77 5.02 17.04 -2.55
CA PRO A 77 5.55 18.39 -2.39
C PRO A 77 6.52 18.41 -1.21
N GLY A 78 7.81 18.61 -1.46
CA GLY A 78 8.86 18.57 -0.44
C GLY A 78 8.92 19.78 0.50
N LYS A 79 7.90 20.66 0.48
CA LYS A 79 7.81 21.89 1.28
C LYS A 79 6.51 21.93 2.07
N LEU A 80 6.28 20.91 2.89
CA LEU A 80 5.19 20.95 3.86
C LEU A 80 5.65 21.73 5.08
N SER A 81 4.86 22.71 5.51
CA SER A 81 5.05 23.36 6.81
C SER A 81 4.77 22.38 7.95
N PRO A 82 5.31 22.60 9.16
CA PRO A 82 5.02 21.75 10.32
C PRO A 82 3.52 21.52 10.52
N ARG A 83 2.73 22.59 10.38
CA ARG A 83 1.27 22.52 10.46
C ARG A 83 0.64 21.59 9.40
N GLN A 84 1.10 21.64 8.16
CA GLN A 84 0.57 20.77 7.10
C GLN A 84 0.98 19.30 7.30
N LEU A 85 2.12 19.05 7.95
CA LEU A 85 2.52 17.70 8.34
C LEU A 85 1.58 17.17 9.43
N ASP A 86 1.29 17.97 10.45
CA ASP A 86 0.34 17.61 11.51
C ASP A 86 -1.06 17.34 10.93
N GLU A 87 -1.57 18.22 10.06
CA GLU A 87 -2.85 18.02 9.38
C GLU A 87 -2.89 16.74 8.52
N ALA A 88 -1.79 16.40 7.85
CA ALA A 88 -1.68 15.16 7.08
C ALA A 88 -1.65 13.92 7.99
N LEU A 89 -0.96 14.00 9.13
CA LEU A 89 -0.94 12.94 10.14
C LEU A 89 -2.33 12.72 10.74
N ASP A 90 -3.03 13.79 11.12
CA ASP A 90 -4.39 13.72 11.66
C ASP A 90 -5.37 13.12 10.66
N SER A 91 -5.24 13.44 9.37
CA SER A 91 -6.05 12.87 8.31
C SER A 91 -5.84 11.36 8.16
N VAL A 92 -4.58 10.91 8.17
CA VAL A 92 -4.26 9.48 8.11
C VAL A 92 -4.76 8.76 9.36
N TYR A 93 -4.54 9.36 10.53
CA TYR A 93 -5.00 8.80 11.81
C TYR A 93 -6.52 8.65 11.84
N SER A 94 -7.27 9.71 11.52
CA SER A 94 -8.73 9.71 11.51
C SER A 94 -9.28 8.65 10.57
N ARG A 95 -8.64 8.47 9.40
CA ARG A 95 -9.01 7.42 8.46
C ARG A 95 -8.80 6.01 9.04
N VAL A 96 -7.67 5.77 9.71
CA VAL A 96 -7.38 4.48 10.34
C VAL A 96 -8.38 4.20 11.46
N GLU A 97 -8.63 5.17 12.32
CA GLU A 97 -9.60 5.04 13.43
C GLU A 97 -11.01 4.74 12.91
N ASN A 98 -11.47 5.44 11.87
CA ASN A 98 -12.78 5.18 11.25
C ASN A 98 -12.85 3.79 10.62
N GLN A 99 -11.76 3.35 9.98
CA GLN A 99 -11.68 2.00 9.42
C GLN A 99 -11.74 0.94 10.51
N GLU A 100 -11.06 1.14 11.64
CA GLU A 100 -11.11 0.23 12.79
C GLU A 100 -12.53 0.14 13.36
N LYS A 101 -13.16 1.29 13.63
CA LYS A 101 -14.54 1.36 14.15
C LYS A 101 -15.53 0.68 13.22
N SER A 102 -15.47 0.98 11.92
CA SER A 102 -16.35 0.35 10.93
C SER A 102 -16.13 -1.16 10.89
N SER A 103 -14.87 -1.61 10.92
CA SER A 103 -14.55 -3.05 10.91
C SER A 103 -15.08 -3.79 12.14
N LEU A 104 -15.00 -3.16 13.33
CA LEU A 104 -15.55 -3.71 14.56
C LEU A 104 -17.08 -3.81 14.52
N LEU A 105 -17.75 -2.78 14.01
CA LEU A 105 -19.21 -2.77 13.88
C LEU A 105 -19.70 -3.79 12.85
N GLN A 106 -18.96 -3.97 11.76
CA GLN A 106 -19.26 -5.03 10.80
C GLN A 106 -19.10 -6.42 11.42
N LEU A 107 -18.05 -6.64 12.22
CA LEU A 107 -17.85 -7.90 12.92
C LEU A 107 -18.99 -8.18 13.92
N ASP A 108 -19.37 -7.18 14.69
CA ASP A 108 -20.47 -7.28 15.66
C ASP A 108 -21.82 -7.53 14.97
N ALA A 109 -22.11 -6.82 13.87
CA ALA A 109 -23.32 -7.02 13.09
C ALA A 109 -23.42 -8.45 12.54
N VAL A 110 -22.32 -8.99 11.98
CA VAL A 110 -22.28 -10.37 11.50
C VAL A 110 -22.45 -11.35 12.66
N PHE A 111 -21.76 -11.14 13.78
CA PHE A 111 -21.87 -11.99 14.95
C PHE A 111 -23.30 -12.03 15.48
N CYS A 112 -23.92 -10.86 15.70
CA CYS A 112 -25.29 -10.75 16.18
C CYS A 112 -26.30 -11.40 15.22
N ALA A 113 -26.16 -11.17 13.91
CA ALA A 113 -27.04 -11.76 12.90
C ALA A 113 -26.98 -13.30 12.90
N LEU A 114 -25.76 -13.87 12.97
CA LEU A 114 -25.58 -15.33 12.99
C LEU A 114 -26.00 -15.94 14.33
N MET A 115 -25.65 -15.32 15.45
CA MET A 115 -26.03 -15.82 16.78
C MET A 115 -27.54 -15.83 16.98
N ARG A 116 -28.26 -14.82 16.47
CA ARG A 116 -29.73 -14.74 16.55
C ARG A 116 -30.44 -15.94 15.91
N VAL A 117 -29.88 -16.49 14.82
CA VAL A 117 -30.48 -17.64 14.12
C VAL A 117 -29.82 -18.97 14.46
N SER A 118 -28.78 -18.96 15.29
CA SER A 118 -28.01 -20.15 15.66
C SER A 118 -28.78 -21.12 16.57
N TYR A 119 -28.41 -22.39 16.50
CA TYR A 119 -28.88 -23.41 17.43
C TYR A 119 -27.77 -23.78 18.43
N PRO A 120 -28.12 -24.13 19.68
CA PRO A 120 -27.14 -24.63 20.66
C PRO A 120 -26.45 -25.92 20.21
N CYS A 121 -27.14 -26.78 19.47
CA CYS A 121 -26.60 -28.01 18.91
C CYS A 121 -26.97 -28.18 17.43
N CYS A 122 -26.07 -28.77 16.63
CA CYS A 122 -26.33 -29.07 15.22
C CYS A 122 -27.45 -30.09 15.00
N LYS A 123 -27.80 -30.87 16.02
CA LYS A 123 -28.92 -31.83 15.97
C LYS A 123 -30.27 -31.11 15.92
N ASP A 124 -30.36 -29.90 16.47
CA ASP A 124 -31.60 -29.13 16.52
C ASP A 124 -32.01 -28.58 15.14
N CYS A 125 -31.11 -28.67 14.15
CA CYS A 125 -31.35 -28.26 12.77
C CYS A 125 -31.14 -29.40 11.74
N SER A 126 -31.05 -30.66 12.17
CA SER A 126 -30.74 -31.78 11.26
C SER A 126 -31.96 -32.39 10.57
N GLU A 127 -33.16 -32.23 11.13
CA GLU A 127 -34.39 -32.88 10.61
C GLU A 127 -35.10 -32.05 9.53
N GLY A 128 -34.72 -30.79 9.34
CA GLY A 128 -35.29 -29.90 8.35
C GLY A 128 -34.81 -28.45 8.50
N VAL A 129 -35.07 -27.61 7.50
CA VAL A 129 -34.75 -26.18 7.56
C VAL A 129 -35.85 -25.44 8.30
N ASP A 130 -35.50 -24.73 9.37
CA ASP A 130 -36.39 -23.76 10.00
C ASP A 130 -36.56 -22.54 9.10
N MET A 131 -37.68 -22.52 8.38
CA MET A 131 -38.00 -21.46 7.43
C MET A 131 -38.15 -20.10 8.11
N SER A 132 -38.57 -20.04 9.38
CA SER A 132 -38.69 -18.77 10.11
C SER A 132 -37.32 -18.15 10.31
N ARG A 133 -36.34 -18.92 10.82
CA ARG A 133 -34.97 -18.44 11.01
C ARG A 133 -34.26 -18.15 9.69
N SER A 134 -34.56 -18.92 8.65
CA SER A 134 -34.04 -18.72 7.30
C SER A 134 -34.51 -17.39 6.71
N GLU A 135 -35.80 -17.07 6.81
CA GLU A 135 -36.33 -15.78 6.35
C GLU A 135 -35.82 -14.61 7.21
N ASP A 136 -35.72 -14.78 8.54
CA ASP A 136 -35.11 -13.78 9.44
C ASP A 136 -33.68 -13.43 9.02
N LEU A 137 -32.85 -14.44 8.72
CA LEU A 137 -31.47 -14.21 8.27
C LEU A 137 -31.43 -13.51 6.91
N LYS A 138 -32.24 -13.96 5.95
CA LYS A 138 -32.32 -13.34 4.61
C LYS A 138 -32.75 -11.88 4.70
N GLN A 139 -33.73 -11.58 5.56
CA GLN A 139 -34.20 -10.22 5.79
C GLN A 139 -33.10 -9.36 6.39
N THR A 140 -32.42 -9.84 7.44
CA THR A 140 -31.28 -9.15 8.07
C THR A 140 -30.17 -8.84 7.06
N ILE A 141 -29.82 -9.79 6.18
CA ILE A 141 -28.81 -9.58 5.13
C ILE A 141 -29.28 -8.53 4.12
N ARG A 142 -30.54 -8.59 3.67
CA ARG A 142 -31.09 -7.61 2.73
C ARG A 142 -31.06 -6.21 3.31
N GLU A 143 -31.47 -6.04 4.56
CA GLU A 143 -31.46 -4.77 5.27
C GLU A 143 -30.04 -4.21 5.38
N TYR A 144 -29.06 -5.04 5.77
CA TYR A 144 -27.66 -4.64 5.87
C TYR A 144 -27.11 -4.07 4.55
N PHE A 145 -27.46 -4.67 3.40
CA PHE A 145 -27.00 -4.19 2.08
C PHE A 145 -27.87 -3.07 1.48
N GLN A 146 -29.07 -2.82 2.01
CA GLN A 146 -29.94 -1.72 1.59
C GLN A 146 -29.63 -0.41 2.33
N GLN A 147 -28.89 -0.46 3.43
CA GLN A 147 -28.42 0.74 4.12
C GLN A 147 -27.34 1.43 3.27
N GLU A 148 -27.67 2.59 2.68
CA GLU A 148 -26.69 3.46 2.03
C GLU A 148 -25.67 3.93 3.06
N GLN A 149 -24.42 3.47 2.93
CA GLN A 149 -23.22 4.01 3.59
C GLN A 149 -23.50 4.52 4.99
N ILE A 150 -23.61 3.60 5.95
CA ILE A 150 -23.78 3.98 7.35
C ILE A 150 -22.67 5.00 7.68
N THR A 151 -23.01 6.14 8.26
CA THR A 151 -22.01 6.96 8.93
C THR A 151 -22.11 6.47 10.36
N TRP A 152 -21.29 5.49 10.73
CA TRP A 152 -21.38 4.85 12.04
C TRP A 152 -20.87 5.81 13.12
N GLU A 153 -21.72 6.73 13.56
CA GLU A 153 -21.50 7.41 14.83
C GLU A 153 -21.73 6.38 15.95
N LEU A 154 -20.66 6.08 16.69
CA LEU A 154 -20.74 5.22 17.87
C LEU A 154 -21.60 5.92 18.94
N PRO A 155 -22.64 5.26 19.50
CA PRO A 155 -23.27 5.75 20.71
C PRO A 155 -22.23 5.79 21.85
N THR A 156 -22.00 6.97 22.43
CA THR A 156 -20.98 7.23 23.45
C THR A 156 -21.29 6.67 24.84
N GLU A 157 -22.24 5.75 24.98
CA GLU A 157 -22.72 5.29 26.28
C GLU A 157 -22.36 3.83 26.52
N VAL A 158 -21.13 3.56 27.02
CA VAL A 158 -20.87 2.68 28.18
C VAL A 158 -19.43 2.94 28.68
N ARG A 159 -19.23 4.05 29.41
CA ARG A 159 -18.10 4.20 30.35
C ARG A 159 -18.56 4.81 31.67
N GLN A 160 -19.66 4.29 32.22
CA GLN A 160 -19.97 4.46 33.64
C GLN A 160 -20.64 3.20 34.18
N ALA A 161 -19.83 2.29 34.70
CA ALA A 161 -20.27 1.35 35.74
C ALA A 161 -19.04 0.85 36.52
N LYS A 162 -18.80 1.54 37.65
CA LYS A 162 -18.12 1.11 38.88
C LYS A 162 -16.67 0.62 38.84
#